data_AF-A0A7V4KE76-F1
#
_entry.id   AF-A0A7V4KE76-F1
#
_cell.length_a   1.000
_cell.length_b   1.000
_cell.length_c   1.000
_cell.angle_alpha   90.00
_cell.angle_beta   90.00
_cell.angle_gamma   90.00
#
_symmetry.space_group_name_H-M   'P 1'
#
loop_
_entity.id
_entity.type
_entity.pdbx_description
1 polymer ?
#
loop_
_entity_poly.entity_id
_entity_poly.type
_entity_poly.pdbx_seq_one_letter_code
_entity_poly.pdbx_strand_id
1 'polypeptide(L)'
;MKKVRRILALSFLVIAFSISLAVQSGDFVVSIVPPHKEGLFVEFTSVGYSFGNWEISTQPLFDIVGAFNLKIRYFPAESTVFNLETFLWDPFFINKAYLGETVDPSFQTYILLNMAHIHNNTILGPIIVRPYLQSALATIFLPGQSEYVSVLVARGFLSGGILLSKDFEVFSLLEGGMLINVWQSQTPPEDWQSILEEARRQSQYVMARFGGIWYYDRYSGIEIGYRITLHGHESPLRLIQGYTFTDWIYNYFNVVFYANPDQRISIPFITTDYYLSFSTKF
;
A
#
# COMPACT_ATOMS: atom_id res chain seq x y z
N MET A 1 17.54 -6.33 -17.93
CA MET A 1 16.11 -6.53 -18.31
C MET A 1 15.64 -7.99 -18.34
N LYS A 2 16.29 -8.94 -19.06
CA LYS A 2 15.83 -10.35 -19.12
C LYS A 2 15.76 -11.08 -17.76
N LYS A 3 16.69 -10.81 -16.83
CA LYS A 3 16.68 -11.41 -15.48
C LYS A 3 15.52 -10.92 -14.61
N VAL A 4 15.21 -9.61 -14.64
CA VAL A 4 14.09 -9.00 -13.89
C VAL A 4 12.74 -9.52 -14.39
N ARG A 5 12.54 -9.64 -15.72
CA ARG A 5 11.31 -10.23 -16.29
C ARG A 5 11.11 -11.69 -15.87
N ARG A 6 12.19 -12.48 -15.75
CA ARG A 6 12.13 -13.86 -15.26
C ARG A 6 11.77 -13.92 -13.78
N ILE A 7 12.28 -13.00 -12.95
CA ILE A 7 11.93 -12.91 -11.54
C ILE A 7 10.44 -12.56 -11.38
N LEU A 8 9.94 -11.54 -12.10
CA LEU A 8 8.53 -11.16 -12.06
C LEU A 8 7.59 -12.27 -12.55
N ALA A 9 7.95 -12.97 -13.63
CA ALA A 9 7.17 -14.10 -14.12
C ALA A 9 7.17 -15.26 -13.12
N LEU A 10 8.32 -15.56 -12.49
CA LEU A 10 8.42 -16.58 -11.46
C LEU A 10 7.62 -16.19 -10.21
N SER A 11 7.67 -14.93 -9.79
CA SER A 11 6.85 -14.41 -8.71
C SER A 11 5.37 -14.57 -9.04
N PHE A 12 4.92 -14.16 -10.23
CA PHE A 12 3.52 -14.34 -10.67
C PHE A 12 3.09 -15.81 -10.66
N LEU A 13 3.97 -16.71 -11.09
CA LEU A 13 3.69 -18.15 -11.14
C LEU A 13 3.64 -18.76 -9.73
N VAL A 14 4.52 -18.32 -8.83
CA VAL A 14 4.46 -18.67 -7.40
C VAL A 14 3.15 -18.16 -6.79
N ILE A 15 2.74 -16.92 -7.09
CA ILE A 15 1.47 -16.34 -6.61
C ILE A 15 0.29 -17.18 -7.09
N ALA A 16 0.21 -17.47 -8.40
CA ALA A 16 -0.87 -18.25 -8.98
C ALA A 16 -0.93 -19.69 -8.42
N PHE A 17 0.23 -20.31 -8.17
CA PHE A 17 0.31 -21.65 -7.61
C PHE A 17 -0.02 -21.69 -6.11
N SER A 18 0.35 -20.65 -5.35
CA SER A 18 0.03 -20.50 -3.93
C SER A 18 -1.48 -20.47 -3.70
N ILE A 19 -2.21 -19.72 -4.54
CA ILE A 19 -3.67 -19.63 -4.52
C ILE A 19 -4.33 -21.02 -4.66
N SER A 20 -3.75 -21.93 -5.44
CA SER A 20 -4.30 -23.28 -5.69
C SER A 20 -4.05 -24.30 -4.56
N LEU A 21 -3.14 -24.01 -3.62
CA LEU A 21 -2.70 -24.94 -2.58
C LEU A 21 -3.21 -24.58 -1.16
N ALA A 22 -4.09 -23.61 -1.03
CA ALA A 22 -4.61 -23.18 0.27
C ALA A 22 -5.40 -24.32 0.95
N VAL A 23 -4.74 -25.06 1.85
CA VAL A 23 -5.37 -26.04 2.75
C VAL A 23 -5.35 -25.45 4.16
N GLN A 24 -6.52 -25.07 4.67
CA GLN A 24 -6.65 -24.59 6.04
C GLN A 24 -6.60 -25.77 7.02
N SER A 25 -5.59 -25.82 7.88
CA SER A 25 -5.67 -26.62 9.11
C SER A 25 -4.86 -25.97 10.24
N GLY A 26 -5.53 -25.24 11.14
CA GLY A 26 -4.99 -24.74 12.42
C GLY A 26 -5.41 -23.30 12.78
N ASP A 27 -5.13 -22.88 14.02
CA ASP A 27 -5.32 -21.50 14.50
C ASP A 27 -4.18 -20.59 14.00
N PHE A 28 -4.24 -20.18 12.73
CA PHE A 28 -3.23 -19.30 12.12
C PHE A 28 -3.66 -17.83 12.17
N VAL A 29 -2.66 -16.96 12.33
CA VAL A 29 -2.84 -15.51 12.30
C VAL A 29 -2.78 -15.02 10.83
N VAL A 30 -3.95 -14.98 10.18
CA VAL A 30 -4.14 -14.57 8.77
C VAL A 30 -4.12 -13.06 8.60
N SER A 31 -3.43 -12.52 7.58
CA SER A 31 -3.36 -11.07 7.35
C SER A 31 -4.59 -10.45 6.66
N ILE A 32 -5.64 -11.24 6.42
CA ILE A 32 -6.90 -10.80 5.78
C ILE A 32 -8.00 -10.91 6.82
N VAL A 33 -8.75 -9.83 7.01
CA VAL A 33 -9.97 -9.87 7.84
C VAL A 33 -11.08 -10.55 7.04
N PRO A 34 -11.78 -11.55 7.61
CA PRO A 34 -12.94 -12.16 6.95
C PRO A 34 -14.02 -11.11 6.62
N PRO A 35 -14.88 -11.39 5.63
CA PRO A 35 -16.01 -10.50 5.37
C PRO A 35 -16.91 -10.38 6.60
N HIS A 36 -17.47 -9.20 6.81
CA HIS A 36 -18.53 -8.95 7.77
C HIS A 36 -19.72 -9.82 7.45
N LYS A 37 -20.53 -10.10 8.49
CA LYS A 37 -21.83 -10.73 8.31
C LYS A 37 -22.67 -9.90 7.32
N GLU A 38 -23.46 -10.60 6.52
CA GLU A 38 -24.32 -9.95 5.53
C GLU A 38 -25.20 -8.87 6.17
N GLY A 39 -25.31 -7.73 5.50
CA GLY A 39 -26.01 -6.56 5.99
C GLY A 39 -25.10 -5.36 6.23
N LEU A 40 -25.66 -4.34 6.89
CA LEU A 40 -24.96 -3.12 7.27
C LEU A 40 -23.98 -3.41 8.41
N PHE A 41 -22.78 -2.84 8.32
CA PHE A 41 -21.79 -2.87 9.39
C PHE A 41 -21.26 -1.47 9.68
N VAL A 42 -20.88 -1.27 10.94
CA VAL A 42 -20.28 -0.04 11.46
C VAL A 42 -19.15 -0.45 12.38
N GLU A 43 -17.95 -0.01 12.06
CA GLU A 43 -16.74 -0.16 12.87
C GLU A 43 -16.10 1.21 13.10
N PHE A 44 -15.12 1.28 13.98
CA PHE A 44 -14.43 2.54 14.29
C PHE A 44 -13.82 3.18 13.02
N THR A 45 -13.30 2.36 12.11
CA THR A 45 -12.58 2.82 10.92
C THR A 45 -13.42 2.87 9.66
N SER A 46 -14.61 2.25 9.63
CA SER A 46 -15.38 2.06 8.40
C SER A 46 -16.88 1.88 8.64
N VAL A 47 -17.66 2.26 7.64
CA VAL A 47 -19.10 1.99 7.55
C VAL A 47 -19.37 1.38 6.18
N GLY A 48 -20.22 0.36 6.12
CA GLY A 48 -20.45 -0.32 4.84
C GLY A 48 -21.57 -1.35 4.85
N TYR A 49 -21.61 -2.12 3.76
CA TYR A 49 -22.57 -3.18 3.52
C TYR A 49 -21.85 -4.42 2.96
N SER A 50 -22.12 -5.57 3.55
CA SER A 50 -21.61 -6.88 3.14
C SER A 50 -22.71 -7.71 2.49
N PHE A 51 -22.41 -8.40 1.39
CA PHE A 51 -23.33 -9.27 0.67
C PHE A 51 -22.59 -10.40 -0.03
N GLY A 52 -22.90 -11.66 0.34
CA GLY A 52 -22.13 -12.81 -0.12
C GLY A 52 -20.64 -12.65 0.12
N ASN A 53 -19.85 -12.71 -0.96
CA ASN A 53 -18.39 -12.56 -0.91
C ASN A 53 -17.93 -11.12 -1.21
N TRP A 54 -18.83 -10.14 -1.20
CA TRP A 54 -18.54 -8.75 -1.54
C TRP A 54 -18.78 -7.84 -0.34
N GLU A 55 -18.00 -6.77 -0.28
CA GLU A 55 -18.24 -5.66 0.63
C GLU A 55 -17.99 -4.34 -0.07
N ILE A 56 -18.80 -3.35 0.30
CA ILE A 56 -18.62 -1.96 -0.07
C ILE A 56 -18.60 -1.13 1.20
N SER A 57 -17.64 -0.22 1.34
CA SER A 57 -17.49 0.60 2.54
C SER A 57 -16.83 1.93 2.25
N THR A 58 -17.00 2.86 3.18
CA THR A 58 -16.29 4.13 3.27
C THR A 58 -15.62 4.24 4.64
N GLN A 59 -14.71 5.19 4.81
CA GLN A 59 -13.99 5.45 6.05
C GLN A 59 -14.26 6.89 6.51
N PRO A 60 -15.31 7.10 7.32
CA PRO A 60 -15.78 8.45 7.67
C PRO A 60 -14.73 9.35 8.34
N LEU A 61 -13.72 8.76 8.98
CA LEU A 61 -12.61 9.52 9.59
C LEU A 61 -11.82 10.32 8.55
N PHE A 62 -11.72 9.85 7.31
CA PHE A 62 -11.00 10.56 6.25
C PHE A 62 -11.81 11.70 5.64
N ASP A 63 -13.14 11.64 5.72
CA ASP A 63 -14.01 12.73 5.25
C ASP A 63 -13.73 14.04 6.01
N ILE A 64 -13.32 13.94 7.29
CA ILE A 64 -12.96 15.10 8.14
C ILE A 64 -11.75 15.86 7.59
N VAL A 65 -10.85 15.18 6.87
CA VAL A 65 -9.65 15.79 6.25
C VAL A 65 -9.82 15.99 4.74
N GLY A 66 -11.05 15.84 4.22
CA GLY A 66 -11.37 16.01 2.82
C GLY A 66 -10.87 14.87 1.91
N ALA A 67 -10.56 13.71 2.48
CA ALA A 67 -10.11 12.52 1.75
C ALA A 67 -11.25 11.50 1.67
N PHE A 68 -12.20 11.75 0.77
CA PHE A 68 -13.38 10.90 0.60
C PHE A 68 -13.00 9.59 -0.07
N ASN A 69 -13.40 8.46 0.50
CA ASN A 69 -13.03 7.17 -0.05
C ASN A 69 -14.19 6.21 -0.26
N LEU A 70 -13.98 5.29 -1.21
CA LEU A 70 -14.84 4.14 -1.45
C LEU A 70 -13.96 2.90 -1.60
N LYS A 71 -14.26 1.89 -0.80
CA LYS A 71 -13.55 0.62 -0.76
C LYS A 71 -14.51 -0.51 -1.15
N ILE A 72 -14.11 -1.31 -2.12
CA ILE A 72 -14.80 -2.52 -2.57
C ILE A 72 -13.87 -3.71 -2.32
N ARG A 73 -14.33 -4.69 -1.55
CA ARG A 73 -13.63 -5.96 -1.33
C ARG A 73 -14.40 -7.10 -1.95
N TYR A 74 -13.67 -8.06 -2.53
CA TYR A 74 -14.19 -9.34 -2.96
C TYR A 74 -13.33 -10.46 -2.38
N PHE A 75 -13.97 -11.48 -1.81
CA PHE A 75 -13.35 -12.61 -1.14
C PHE A 75 -13.61 -13.90 -1.94
N PRO A 76 -12.74 -14.26 -2.91
CA PRO A 76 -12.86 -15.53 -3.62
C PRO A 76 -12.75 -16.75 -2.70
N ALA A 77 -11.99 -16.60 -1.62
CA ALA A 77 -11.78 -17.57 -0.56
C ALA A 77 -11.46 -16.81 0.73
N GLU A 78 -11.63 -17.44 1.90
CA GLU A 78 -11.30 -16.82 3.19
C GLU A 78 -9.84 -16.37 3.30
N SER A 79 -8.95 -17.00 2.53
CA SER A 79 -7.52 -16.71 2.49
C SER A 79 -7.12 -15.72 1.41
N THR A 80 -8.06 -15.17 0.62
CA THR A 80 -7.76 -14.31 -0.54
C THR A 80 -8.70 -13.12 -0.58
N VAL A 81 -8.15 -11.93 -0.82
CA VAL A 81 -8.94 -10.72 -1.00
C VAL A 81 -8.48 -9.97 -2.24
N PHE A 82 -9.46 -9.54 -3.04
CA PHE A 82 -9.30 -8.48 -4.01
C PHE A 82 -9.88 -7.21 -3.42
N ASN A 83 -9.13 -6.12 -3.48
CA ASN A 83 -9.55 -4.84 -2.94
C ASN A 83 -9.35 -3.76 -4.00
N LEU A 84 -10.41 -2.99 -4.24
CA LEU A 84 -10.38 -1.77 -5.00
C LEU A 84 -10.71 -0.61 -4.06
N GLU A 85 -9.88 0.41 -4.05
CA GLU A 85 -10.07 1.56 -3.18
C GLU A 85 -9.80 2.84 -3.96
N THR A 86 -10.75 3.76 -3.90
CA THR A 86 -10.65 5.06 -4.56
C THR A 86 -10.74 6.13 -3.50
N PHE A 87 -9.81 7.08 -3.52
CA PHE A 87 -9.82 8.29 -2.73
C PHE A 87 -9.94 9.50 -3.65
N LEU A 88 -10.87 10.40 -3.35
CA LEU A 88 -10.86 11.77 -3.83
C LEU A 88 -10.43 12.66 -2.67
N TRP A 89 -9.26 13.25 -2.79
CA TRP A 89 -8.71 14.17 -1.81
C TRP A 89 -8.76 15.60 -2.32
N ASP A 90 -9.35 16.47 -1.50
CA ASP A 90 -9.32 17.92 -1.64
C ASP A 90 -8.41 18.50 -0.55
N PRO A 91 -7.14 18.85 -0.86
CA PRO A 91 -6.19 19.38 0.11
C PRO A 91 -6.67 20.67 0.79
N PHE A 92 -7.59 21.40 0.16
CA PHE A 92 -8.14 22.65 0.70
C PHE A 92 -9.50 22.47 1.39
N PHE A 93 -9.96 21.24 1.57
CA PHE A 93 -11.27 20.96 2.17
C PHE A 93 -11.42 21.62 3.54
N ILE A 94 -10.40 21.51 4.41
CA ILE A 94 -10.47 22.07 5.77
C ILE A 94 -10.67 23.59 5.73
N ASN A 95 -9.89 24.28 4.90
CA ASN A 95 -9.97 25.73 4.75
C ASN A 95 -11.36 26.16 4.23
N LYS A 96 -11.90 25.44 3.24
CA LYS A 96 -13.22 25.76 2.65
C LYS A 96 -14.38 25.42 3.59
N ALA A 97 -14.40 24.20 4.13
CA ALA A 97 -15.54 23.66 4.85
C ALA A 97 -15.58 24.11 6.32
N TYR A 98 -14.43 24.25 6.98
CA TYR A 98 -14.38 24.58 8.41
C TYR A 98 -13.94 26.02 8.69
N LEU A 99 -13.04 26.59 7.88
CA LEU A 99 -12.56 27.97 8.08
C LEU A 99 -13.32 29.01 7.25
N GLY A 100 -14.11 28.57 6.27
CA GLY A 100 -14.88 29.46 5.38
C GLY A 100 -13.99 30.28 4.42
N GLU A 101 -12.75 29.86 4.20
CA GLU A 101 -11.81 30.55 3.34
C GLU A 101 -12.13 30.29 1.86
N THR A 102 -12.06 31.34 1.04
CA THR A 102 -12.12 31.19 -0.40
C THR A 102 -10.74 30.82 -0.94
N VAL A 103 -10.64 29.69 -1.62
CA VAL A 103 -9.43 29.26 -2.32
C VAL A 103 -9.47 29.85 -3.73
N ASP A 104 -8.38 30.49 -4.13
CA ASP A 104 -8.22 30.95 -5.51
C ASP A 104 -8.35 29.75 -6.47
N PRO A 105 -9.25 29.81 -7.47
CA PRO A 105 -9.43 28.73 -8.43
C PRO A 105 -8.15 28.28 -9.15
N SER A 106 -7.15 29.17 -9.28
CA SER A 106 -5.86 28.87 -9.89
C SER A 106 -4.97 27.95 -9.05
N PHE A 107 -5.17 27.89 -7.73
CA PHE A 107 -4.45 27.00 -6.80
C PHE A 107 -5.26 25.76 -6.42
N GLN A 108 -6.58 25.75 -6.69
CA GLN A 108 -7.41 24.59 -6.38
C GLN A 108 -6.83 23.34 -7.05
N THR A 109 -6.62 22.31 -6.23
CA THR A 109 -6.07 21.02 -6.64
C THR A 109 -6.96 19.91 -6.10
N TYR A 110 -7.14 18.84 -6.86
CA TYR A 110 -7.76 17.61 -6.38
C TYR A 110 -6.85 16.43 -6.70
N ILE A 111 -6.82 15.45 -5.80
CA ILE A 111 -6.02 14.24 -5.96
C ILE A 111 -6.97 13.05 -5.98
N LEU A 112 -7.02 12.32 -7.09
CA LEU A 112 -7.75 11.08 -7.22
C LEU A 112 -6.76 9.91 -7.16
N LEU A 113 -6.80 9.14 -6.08
CA LEU A 113 -5.97 7.96 -5.90
C LEU A 113 -6.83 6.70 -6.04
N ASN A 114 -6.53 5.87 -7.03
CA ASN A 114 -7.14 4.56 -7.20
C ASN A 114 -6.10 3.49 -6.90
N MET A 115 -6.43 2.58 -6.00
CA MET A 115 -5.59 1.47 -5.60
C MET A 115 -6.35 0.16 -5.82
N ALA A 116 -5.75 -0.75 -6.58
CA ALA A 116 -6.26 -2.10 -6.73
C ALA A 116 -5.20 -3.07 -6.23
N HIS A 117 -5.56 -3.99 -5.34
CA HIS A 117 -4.64 -5.03 -4.89
C HIS A 117 -5.29 -6.39 -4.78
N ILE A 118 -4.46 -7.43 -4.92
CA ILE A 118 -4.76 -8.79 -4.56
C ILE A 118 -3.81 -9.22 -3.44
N HIS A 119 -4.34 -9.89 -2.44
CA HIS A 119 -3.57 -10.44 -1.34
C HIS A 119 -4.05 -11.84 -1.02
N ASN A 120 -3.12 -12.74 -0.70
CA ASN A 120 -3.45 -14.10 -0.28
C ASN A 120 -2.62 -14.54 0.93
N ASN A 121 -3.19 -15.42 1.75
CA ASN A 121 -2.50 -16.14 2.82
C ASN A 121 -2.52 -17.64 2.52
N THR A 122 -1.44 -18.17 1.96
CA THR A 122 -1.28 -19.61 1.74
C THR A 122 -0.62 -20.23 2.98
N ILE A 123 -1.31 -21.15 3.63
CA ILE A 123 -0.85 -21.83 4.86
C ILE A 123 -0.40 -23.25 4.48
N LEU A 124 0.81 -23.62 4.87
CA LEU A 124 1.44 -24.93 4.61
C LEU A 124 2.10 -25.45 5.90
N GLY A 125 1.32 -26.08 6.78
CA GLY A 125 1.80 -26.45 8.12
C GLY A 125 2.18 -25.18 8.92
N PRO A 126 3.33 -25.13 9.61
CA PRO A 126 3.73 -23.93 10.37
C PRO A 126 4.19 -22.76 9.48
N ILE A 127 4.23 -22.95 8.16
CA ILE A 127 4.70 -21.96 7.19
C ILE A 127 3.51 -21.20 6.62
N ILE A 128 3.64 -19.89 6.52
CA ILE A 128 2.69 -19.00 5.86
C ILE A 128 3.39 -18.23 4.75
N VAL A 129 2.80 -18.23 3.57
CA VAL A 129 3.27 -17.49 2.40
C VAL A 129 2.22 -16.46 2.03
N ARG A 130 2.63 -15.19 1.95
CA ARG A 130 1.75 -14.05 1.70
C ARG A 130 2.18 -13.29 0.46
N PRO A 131 1.65 -13.66 -0.71
CA PRO A 131 1.82 -12.86 -1.90
C PRO A 131 0.88 -11.65 -1.90
N TYR A 132 1.41 -10.52 -2.37
CA TYR A 132 0.68 -9.27 -2.56
C TYR A 132 1.10 -8.59 -3.85
N LEU A 133 0.12 -8.07 -4.59
CA LEU A 133 0.35 -7.22 -5.75
C LEU A 133 -0.63 -6.07 -5.73
N GLN A 134 -0.15 -4.86 -5.97
CA GLN A 134 -0.93 -3.64 -6.03
C GLN A 134 -0.55 -2.79 -7.24
N SER A 135 -1.57 -2.20 -7.87
CA SER A 135 -1.42 -1.03 -8.72
C SER A 135 -2.01 0.19 -8.01
N ALA A 136 -1.34 1.33 -8.14
CA ALA A 136 -1.80 2.61 -7.64
C ALA A 136 -1.75 3.63 -8.79
N LEU A 137 -2.90 4.20 -9.12
CA LEU A 137 -3.05 5.28 -10.08
C LEU A 137 -3.40 6.56 -9.31
N ALA A 138 -2.45 7.48 -9.21
CA ALA A 138 -2.68 8.80 -8.64
C ALA A 138 -2.85 9.82 -9.76
N THR A 139 -3.94 10.56 -9.76
CA THR A 139 -4.20 11.66 -10.69
C THR A 139 -4.32 12.96 -9.92
N ILE A 140 -3.51 13.94 -10.29
CA ILE A 140 -3.60 15.31 -9.77
C ILE A 140 -4.35 16.13 -10.82
N PHE A 141 -5.44 16.78 -10.41
CA PHE A 141 -6.22 17.70 -11.23
C PHE A 141 -5.98 19.13 -10.77
N LEU A 142 -5.67 20.00 -11.74
CA LEU A 142 -5.57 21.44 -11.59
C LEU A 142 -6.74 22.09 -12.35
N PRO A 143 -7.96 22.11 -11.77
CA PRO A 143 -9.16 22.59 -12.45
C PRO A 143 -9.03 24.01 -13.02
N GLY A 144 -8.35 24.92 -12.31
CA GLY A 144 -8.13 26.29 -12.79
C GLY A 144 -7.32 26.38 -14.09
N GLN A 145 -6.55 25.34 -14.41
CA GLN A 145 -5.71 25.26 -15.61
C GLN A 145 -6.27 24.25 -16.63
N SER A 146 -7.34 23.50 -16.27
CA SER A 146 -7.83 22.34 -17.04
C SER A 146 -6.75 21.29 -17.31
N GLU A 147 -5.82 21.14 -16.36
CA GLU A 147 -4.68 20.24 -16.48
C GLU A 147 -4.78 19.05 -15.54
N TYR A 148 -4.17 17.94 -15.96
CA TYR A 148 -4.00 16.77 -15.12
C TYR A 148 -2.68 16.07 -15.36
N VAL A 149 -2.18 15.40 -14.32
CA VAL A 149 -1.10 14.42 -14.40
C VAL A 149 -1.53 13.16 -13.68
N SER A 150 -1.47 12.03 -14.37
CA SER A 150 -1.78 10.70 -13.83
C SER A 150 -0.52 9.85 -13.79
N VAL A 151 -0.21 9.27 -12.64
CA VAL A 151 0.95 8.43 -12.39
C VAL A 151 0.48 7.04 -12.01
N LEU A 152 0.88 6.03 -12.77
CA LEU A 152 0.64 4.62 -12.43
C LEU A 152 1.91 4.00 -11.87
N VAL A 153 1.82 3.52 -10.63
CA VAL A 153 2.85 2.75 -9.94
C VAL A 153 2.34 1.33 -9.75
N ALA A 154 3.22 0.34 -9.89
CA ALA A 154 2.95 -1.01 -9.42
C ALA A 154 3.95 -1.37 -8.35
N ARG A 155 3.47 -2.07 -7.33
CA ARG A 155 4.31 -2.66 -6.28
C ARG A 155 3.76 -4.01 -5.87
N GLY A 156 4.60 -4.81 -5.27
CA GLY A 156 4.19 -6.09 -4.73
C GLY A 156 5.20 -6.60 -3.73
N PHE A 157 4.77 -7.55 -2.92
CA PHE A 157 5.68 -8.26 -2.05
C PHE A 157 5.36 -9.75 -2.03
N LEU A 158 6.39 -10.52 -1.69
CA LEU A 158 6.25 -11.92 -1.32
C LEU A 158 6.83 -12.06 0.08
N SER A 159 5.96 -12.42 1.03
CA SER A 159 6.37 -12.70 2.41
C SER A 159 6.26 -14.19 2.69
N GLY A 160 7.21 -14.70 3.46
CA GLY A 160 7.23 -16.06 3.98
C GLY A 160 7.57 -16.02 5.46
N GLY A 161 6.77 -16.69 6.29
CA GLY A 161 6.95 -16.75 7.73
C GLY A 161 6.76 -18.14 8.30
N ILE A 162 7.36 -18.37 9.46
CA ILE A 162 7.25 -19.60 10.25
C ILE A 162 6.70 -19.23 11.62
N LEU A 163 5.57 -19.83 11.99
CA LEU A 163 5.03 -19.70 13.35
C LEU A 163 5.84 -20.56 14.31
N LEU A 164 6.50 -19.90 15.27
CA LEU A 164 7.20 -20.59 16.36
C LEU A 164 6.25 -20.90 17.53
N SER A 165 5.18 -20.14 17.66
CA SER A 165 4.10 -20.36 18.62
C SER A 165 2.76 -19.83 18.05
N LYS A 166 1.68 -19.90 18.84
CA LYS A 166 0.37 -19.34 18.44
C LYS A 166 0.42 -17.83 18.15
N ASP A 167 1.32 -17.13 18.83
CA ASP A 167 1.35 -15.67 18.87
C ASP A 167 2.68 -15.09 18.35
N PHE A 168 3.57 -15.92 17.79
CA PHE A 168 4.88 -15.46 17.33
C PHE A 168 5.28 -16.06 16.00
N GLU A 169 5.62 -15.20 15.05
CA GLU A 169 6.09 -15.53 13.71
C GLU A 169 7.48 -14.94 13.47
N VAL A 170 8.38 -15.71 12.87
CA VAL A 170 9.57 -15.17 12.22
C VAL A 170 9.29 -15.08 10.74
N PHE A 171 9.54 -13.93 10.13
CA PHE A 171 9.22 -13.69 8.72
C PHE A 171 10.40 -13.14 7.94
N SER A 172 10.30 -13.33 6.63
CA SER A 172 11.11 -12.69 5.60
C SER A 172 10.19 -12.19 4.50
N LEU A 173 10.51 -11.06 3.91
CA LEU A 173 9.68 -10.43 2.90
C LEU A 173 10.56 -9.78 1.84
N LEU A 174 10.23 -10.00 0.57
CA LEU A 174 10.82 -9.30 -0.56
C LEU A 174 9.77 -8.37 -1.17
N GLU A 175 10.02 -7.07 -1.15
CA GLU A 175 9.15 -6.03 -1.71
C GLU A 175 9.85 -5.38 -2.90
N GLY A 176 9.07 -5.01 -3.91
CA GLY A 176 9.57 -4.20 -4.99
C GLY A 176 8.45 -3.39 -5.63
N GLY A 177 8.85 -2.30 -6.27
CA GLY A 177 7.94 -1.43 -6.98
C GLY A 177 8.64 -0.62 -8.05
N MET A 178 7.85 -0.09 -8.96
CA MET A 178 8.32 0.79 -10.02
C MET A 178 7.18 1.66 -10.56
N LEU A 179 7.57 2.80 -11.11
CA LEU A 179 6.73 3.57 -12.01
C LEU A 179 6.44 2.74 -13.26
N ILE A 180 5.17 2.67 -13.65
CA ILE A 180 4.72 2.03 -14.89
C ILE A 180 4.53 3.08 -15.96
N ASN A 181 3.82 4.16 -15.65
CA ASN A 181 3.58 5.20 -16.63
C ASN A 181 3.20 6.53 -16.02
N VAL A 182 3.34 7.59 -16.82
CA VAL A 182 2.80 8.92 -16.54
C VAL A 182 2.01 9.37 -17.77
N TRP A 183 0.80 9.84 -17.54
CA TRP A 183 -0.02 10.55 -18.52
C TRP A 183 -0.20 11.99 -18.06
N GLN A 184 -0.25 12.92 -19.00
CA GLN A 184 -0.47 14.33 -18.71
C GLN A 184 -1.33 14.96 -19.79
N SER A 185 -2.06 16.02 -19.46
CA SER A 185 -2.87 16.80 -20.41
C SER A 185 -2.03 17.68 -21.33
N GLN A 186 -0.88 18.16 -20.87
CA GLN A 186 0.00 19.04 -21.65
C GLN A 186 0.74 18.27 -22.74
N THR A 187 0.99 18.92 -23.88
CA THR A 187 1.79 18.37 -24.97
C THR A 187 3.16 17.95 -24.44
N PRO A 188 3.51 16.64 -24.50
CA PRO A 188 4.78 16.17 -24.01
C PRO A 188 5.93 16.69 -24.88
N PRO A 189 7.13 16.91 -24.31
CA PRO A 189 8.32 17.27 -25.09
C PRO A 189 8.72 16.14 -26.05
N GLU A 190 9.51 16.45 -27.08
CA GLU A 190 9.93 15.47 -28.10
C GLU A 190 10.67 14.26 -27.51
N ASP A 191 11.37 14.45 -26.40
CA ASP A 191 12.15 13.43 -25.68
C ASP A 191 11.38 12.72 -24.55
N TRP A 192 10.06 12.90 -24.46
CA TRP A 192 9.23 12.40 -23.37
C TRP A 192 9.38 10.89 -23.09
N GLN A 193 9.50 10.06 -24.14
CA GLN A 193 9.70 8.63 -23.94
C GLN A 193 11.03 8.31 -23.25
N SER A 194 12.09 9.05 -23.59
CA SER A 194 13.40 8.92 -22.93
C SER A 194 13.31 9.32 -21.45
N ILE A 195 12.65 10.46 -21.17
CA ILE A 195 12.39 10.94 -19.80
C ILE A 195 11.59 9.89 -19.00
N LEU A 196 10.54 9.32 -19.59
CA LEU A 196 9.75 8.28 -18.94
C LEU A 196 10.55 7.00 -18.67
N GLU A 197 11.37 6.56 -19.62
CA GLU A 197 12.22 5.39 -19.42
C GLU A 197 13.27 5.60 -18.33
N GLU A 198 13.84 6.80 -18.27
CA GLU A 198 14.74 7.21 -17.19
C GLU A 198 14.01 7.19 -15.83
N ALA A 199 12.85 7.85 -15.75
CA ALA A 199 12.04 7.89 -14.53
C ALA A 199 11.63 6.49 -14.07
N ARG A 200 11.22 5.61 -15.00
CA ARG A 200 10.92 4.19 -14.69
C ARG A 200 12.15 3.49 -14.12
N ARG A 201 13.33 3.69 -14.70
CA ARG A 201 14.58 3.07 -14.22
C ARG A 201 14.96 3.58 -12.83
N GLN A 202 14.88 4.89 -12.59
CA GLN A 202 15.22 5.50 -11.30
C GLN A 202 14.22 5.15 -10.20
N SER A 203 12.95 4.94 -10.57
CA SER A 203 11.90 4.57 -9.63
C SER A 203 11.95 3.11 -9.15
N GLN A 204 12.69 2.24 -9.84
CA GLN A 204 12.77 0.82 -9.46
C GLN A 204 13.45 0.67 -8.10
N TYR A 205 12.78 -0.04 -7.19
CA TYR A 205 13.40 -0.45 -5.94
C TYR A 205 13.10 -1.91 -5.63
N VAL A 206 14.01 -2.52 -4.89
CA VAL A 206 13.84 -3.85 -4.31
C VAL A 206 14.38 -3.82 -2.90
N MET A 207 13.59 -4.35 -1.97
CA MET A 207 13.88 -4.35 -0.56
C MET A 207 13.63 -5.73 0.02
N ALA A 208 14.49 -6.14 0.95
CA ALA A 208 14.25 -7.29 1.81
C ALA A 208 13.95 -6.82 3.23
N ARG A 209 12.98 -7.45 3.88
CA ARG A 209 12.69 -7.32 5.31
C ARG A 209 12.82 -8.68 5.96
N PHE A 210 13.33 -8.72 7.19
CA PHE A 210 13.31 -9.92 8.02
C PHE A 210 13.13 -9.52 9.47
N GLY A 211 12.40 -10.33 10.23
CA GLY A 211 12.08 -9.96 11.59
C GLY A 211 11.18 -10.95 12.31
N GLY A 212 10.71 -10.52 13.47
CA GLY A 212 9.70 -11.22 14.26
C GLY A 212 8.42 -10.40 14.34
N ILE A 213 7.28 -11.08 14.32
CA ILE A 213 5.97 -10.51 14.61
C ILE A 213 5.44 -11.21 15.85
N TRP A 214 5.10 -10.42 16.85
CA TRP A 214 4.33 -10.88 18.00
C TRP A 214 2.88 -10.42 17.83
N TYR A 215 1.95 -11.37 17.85
CA TYR A 215 0.52 -11.13 17.72
C TYR A 215 -0.11 -11.00 19.10
N TYR A 216 -0.87 -9.93 19.32
CA TYR A 216 -1.67 -9.79 20.53
C TYR A 216 -3.11 -10.28 20.33
N ASP A 217 -3.57 -10.35 19.08
CA ASP A 217 -4.81 -11.00 18.68
C ASP A 217 -4.70 -11.60 17.26
N ARG A 218 -5.77 -12.19 16.74
CA ARG A 218 -5.79 -12.78 15.39
C ARG A 218 -5.59 -11.76 14.27
N TYR A 219 -5.77 -10.47 14.54
CA TYR A 219 -5.83 -9.40 13.55
C TYR A 219 -4.73 -8.35 13.66
N SER A 220 -3.91 -8.43 14.70
CA SER A 220 -3.05 -7.32 15.08
C SER A 220 -1.79 -7.80 15.80
N GLY A 221 -0.69 -7.08 15.57
CA GLY A 221 0.61 -7.46 16.09
C GLY A 221 1.63 -6.32 16.11
N ILE A 222 2.75 -6.61 16.76
CA ILE A 222 3.96 -5.79 16.80
C ILE A 222 5.03 -6.50 15.97
N GLU A 223 5.48 -5.83 14.93
CA GLU A 223 6.55 -6.27 14.04
C GLU A 223 7.85 -5.55 14.39
N ILE A 224 8.90 -6.32 14.64
CA ILE A 224 10.27 -5.81 14.80
C ILE A 224 11.12 -6.47 13.74
N GLY A 225 11.82 -5.67 12.94
CA GLY A 225 12.61 -6.22 11.86
C GLY A 225 13.70 -5.28 11.38
N TYR A 226 14.49 -5.85 10.49
CA TYR A 226 15.47 -5.16 9.69
C TYR A 226 15.00 -5.03 8.26
N ARG A 227 15.43 -3.95 7.64
CA ARG A 227 15.14 -3.57 6.27
C ARG A 227 16.45 -3.39 5.53
N ILE A 228 16.59 -4.02 4.38
CA ILE A 228 17.77 -3.89 3.52
C ILE A 228 17.31 -3.48 2.13
N THR A 229 17.81 -2.35 1.64
CA THR A 229 17.59 -1.96 0.24
C THR A 229 18.56 -2.73 -0.65
N LEU A 230 18.03 -3.65 -1.46
CA LEU A 230 18.83 -4.45 -2.40
C LEU A 230 19.08 -3.72 -3.72
N HIS A 231 18.13 -2.85 -4.12
CA HIS A 231 18.23 -2.03 -5.32
C HIS A 231 17.41 -0.75 -5.17
N GLY A 232 17.84 0.33 -5.84
CA GLY A 232 17.10 1.59 -5.84
C GLY A 232 17.20 2.36 -4.54
N HIS A 233 18.40 2.50 -3.97
CA HIS A 233 18.61 3.30 -2.74
C HIS A 233 18.12 4.75 -2.91
N GLU A 234 18.34 5.31 -4.09
CA GLU A 234 17.88 6.66 -4.47
C GLU A 234 16.46 6.68 -5.05
N SER A 235 15.75 5.55 -5.09
CA SER A 235 14.41 5.52 -5.66
C SER A 235 13.46 6.36 -4.80
N PRO A 236 12.71 7.30 -5.40
CA PRO A 236 11.68 8.06 -4.68
C PRO A 236 10.54 7.14 -4.20
N LEU A 237 10.32 6.00 -4.87
CA LEU A 237 9.30 5.03 -4.47
C LEU A 237 9.71 4.20 -3.25
N ARG A 238 10.98 4.26 -2.81
CA ARG A 238 11.40 3.72 -1.50
C ARG A 238 10.67 4.41 -0.34
N LEU A 239 10.16 5.62 -0.55
CA LEU A 239 9.40 6.37 0.46
C LEU A 239 7.89 6.12 0.39
N ILE A 240 7.41 5.30 -0.55
CA ILE A 240 6.01 4.87 -0.68
C ILE A 240 5.96 3.37 -0.38
N GLN A 241 6.63 2.98 0.70
CA GLN A 241 6.65 1.60 1.18
C GLN A 241 5.37 1.30 1.94
N GLY A 242 5.01 0.02 2.05
CA GLY A 242 4.21 -0.38 3.19
C GLY A 242 2.83 -0.91 2.93
N TYR A 243 2.60 -2.00 3.64
CA TYR A 243 1.34 -2.71 3.81
C TYR A 243 0.73 -2.43 5.19
N THR A 244 1.44 -1.73 6.09
CA THR A 244 0.97 -1.45 7.46
C THR A 244 0.81 0.05 7.72
N PHE A 245 -0.07 0.44 8.62
CA PHE A 245 -0.25 1.83 9.04
C PHE A 245 1.05 2.50 9.51
N THR A 246 1.93 1.74 10.18
CA THR A 246 3.23 2.28 10.62
C THR A 246 4.20 2.55 9.47
N ASP A 247 4.11 1.80 8.36
CA ASP A 247 4.88 2.13 7.16
C ASP A 247 4.39 3.47 6.56
N TRP A 248 3.10 3.79 6.63
CA TRP A 248 2.58 5.09 6.20
C TRP A 248 3.08 6.23 7.10
N ILE A 249 3.14 6.02 8.41
CA ILE A 249 3.76 6.98 9.36
C ILE A 249 5.25 7.14 9.05
N TYR A 250 5.97 6.04 8.83
CA TYR A 250 7.38 6.05 8.44
C TYR A 250 7.61 6.84 7.16
N ASN A 251 6.77 6.63 6.15
CA ASN A 251 6.81 7.36 4.89
C ASN A 251 6.56 8.85 5.09
N TYR A 252 5.54 9.21 5.87
CA TYR A 252 5.22 10.60 6.18
C TYR A 252 6.42 11.33 6.81
N PHE A 253 6.98 10.77 7.88
CA PHE A 253 8.12 11.37 8.55
C PHE A 253 9.39 11.40 7.69
N ASN A 254 9.62 10.38 6.86
CA ASN A 254 10.73 10.43 5.90
C ASN A 254 10.52 11.52 4.85
N VAL A 255 9.31 11.67 4.30
CA VAL A 255 8.99 12.74 3.35
C VAL A 255 9.22 14.11 4.01
N VAL A 256 8.76 14.31 5.24
CA VAL A 256 8.98 15.55 6.00
C VAL A 256 10.49 15.79 6.23
N PHE A 257 11.25 14.75 6.57
CA PHE A 257 12.69 14.83 6.81
C PHE A 257 13.46 15.20 5.53
N TYR A 258 13.14 14.59 4.38
CA TYR A 258 13.81 14.90 3.11
C TYR A 258 13.35 16.23 2.50
N ALA A 259 12.09 16.64 2.74
CA ALA A 259 11.57 17.91 2.25
C ALA A 259 12.10 19.13 3.04
N ASN A 260 12.54 18.94 4.29
CA ASN A 260 13.04 20.01 5.17
C ASN A 260 14.45 19.70 5.67
N PRO A 261 15.48 19.79 4.82
CA PRO A 261 16.86 19.41 5.16
C PRO A 261 17.47 20.20 6.32
N ASP A 262 16.89 21.36 6.66
CA ASP A 262 17.32 22.26 7.73
C ASP A 262 16.67 21.95 9.10
N GLN A 263 15.61 21.13 9.14
CA GLN A 263 14.91 20.71 10.36
C GLN A 263 15.01 19.19 10.56
N ARG A 264 16.24 18.68 10.66
CA ARG A 264 16.52 17.24 10.80
C ARG A 264 16.12 16.73 12.19
N ILE A 265 14.86 16.34 12.35
CA ILE A 265 14.44 15.52 13.49
C ILE A 265 14.84 14.07 13.18
N SER A 266 15.91 13.59 13.82
CA SER A 266 16.32 12.18 13.72
C SER A 266 15.48 11.35 14.69
N ILE A 267 14.55 10.56 14.15
CA ILE A 267 13.80 9.56 14.91
C ILE A 267 14.45 8.19 14.64
N PRO A 268 15.11 7.55 15.63
CA PRO A 268 15.94 6.36 15.41
C PRO A 268 15.22 5.18 14.75
N PHE A 269 13.94 4.97 15.03
CA PHE A 269 13.12 3.88 14.49
C PHE A 269 12.53 4.17 13.09
N ILE A 270 12.78 5.37 12.55
CA ILE A 270 12.26 5.88 11.27
C ILE A 270 13.40 6.20 10.28
N THR A 271 14.63 6.36 10.78
CA THR A 271 15.78 6.82 9.99
C THR A 271 16.90 5.78 9.89
N THR A 272 16.69 4.58 10.43
CA THR A 272 17.66 3.48 10.38
C THR A 272 17.08 2.25 9.68
N ASP A 273 17.93 1.29 9.33
CA ASP A 273 17.54 0.00 8.75
C ASP A 273 16.73 -0.88 9.72
N TYR A 274 16.52 -0.42 10.96
CA TYR A 274 15.70 -1.06 11.98
C TYR A 274 14.37 -0.34 12.07
N TYR A 275 13.30 -1.09 12.20
CA TYR A 275 11.98 -0.51 12.41
C TYR A 275 11.17 -1.27 13.45
N LEU A 276 10.27 -0.54 14.09
CA LEU A 276 9.17 -1.05 14.89
C LEU A 276 7.89 -0.68 14.17
N SER A 277 7.09 -1.68 13.78
CA SER A 277 5.79 -1.46 13.16
C SER A 277 4.69 -2.03 14.04
N PHE A 278 3.66 -1.23 14.29
CA PHE A 278 2.36 -1.72 14.72
C PHE A 278 1.59 -2.09 13.46
N SER A 279 1.36 -3.39 13.27
CA SER A 279 0.59 -3.90 12.16
C SER A 279 -0.85 -4.10 12.58
N THR A 280 -1.74 -3.27 12.06
CA THR A 280 -3.19 -3.54 12.00
C THR A 280 -3.50 -4.06 10.60
N LYS A 281 -4.27 -5.14 10.47
CA LYS A 281 -4.59 -5.78 9.18
C LYS A 281 -5.72 -5.06 8.42
N PHE A 282 -5.82 -5.32 7.11
CA PHE A 282 -6.71 -4.65 6.13
C PHE A 282 -7.89 -5.50 5.66
#